data_AF-A0A382KNS7-F1
#
_entry.id   AF-A0A382KNS7-F1
#
_cell.length_a   1.000
_cell.length_b   1.000
_cell.length_c   1.000
_cell.angle_alpha   90.00
_cell.angle_beta   90.00
_cell.angle_gamma   90.00
#
_symmetry.space_group_name_H-M   'P 1'
#
loop_
_entity.id
_entity.type
_entity.pdbx_description
1 polymer ?
#
loop_
_entity_poly.entity_id
_entity_poly.type
_entity_poly.pdbx_seq_one_letter_code
_entity_poly.pdbx_strand_id
1 'polypeptide(L)' 'MEEKCKKQALRMFSYGVYVLTSKNEGDYCASTVTWVSQASFEPPLLSVCIKRGSASYEIVKKRGEYFLHLLGEN' A
#
# COMPACT_ATOMS: atom_id res chain seq x y z
N MET A 1 27.71 -3.72 4.87
CA MET A 1 27.19 -3.06 3.65
C MET A 1 27.08 -1.57 3.93
N GLU A 2 27.60 -0.70 3.07
CA GLU A 2 27.50 0.75 3.26
C GLU A 2 26.04 1.24 3.15
N GLU A 3 25.62 2.09 4.10
CA GLU A 3 24.24 2.63 4.16
C GLU A 3 23.84 3.41 2.90
N LYS A 4 24.78 4.10 2.26
CA LYS A 4 24.54 4.85 1.03
C LYS A 4 24.18 3.92 -0.13
N CYS A 5 24.96 2.86 -0.34
CA CYS A 5 24.72 1.85 -1.37
C CYS A 5 23.38 1.14 -1.15
N LYS A 6 23.04 0.80 0.10
CA LYS A 6 21.73 0.20 0.44
C LYS A 6 20.56 1.11 0.05
N LYS A 7 20.62 2.40 0.42
CA LYS A 7 19.56 3.37 0.08
C LYS A 7 19.42 3.57 -1.42
N GLN A 8 20.53 3.63 -2.14
CA GLN A 8 20.53 3.78 -3.59
C GLN A 8 19.88 2.58 -4.26
N ALA A 9 20.28 1.35 -3.89
CA ALA A 9 19.72 0.13 -4.45
C ALA A 9 18.19 0.04 -4.25
N LEU A 10 17.68 0.32 -3.06
CA LEU A 10 16.24 0.27 -2.76
C LEU A 10 15.42 1.33 -3.52
N ARG A 11 16.02 2.47 -3.88
CA ARG A 11 15.35 3.53 -4.65
C ARG A 11 15.27 3.26 -6.15
N MET A 12 15.98 2.23 -6.64
CA MET A 12 15.92 1.84 -8.04
C MET A 12 14.67 1.00 -8.37
N PHE A 13 13.92 0.56 -7.36
CA PHE A 13 12.71 -0.23 -7.58
C PHE A 13 11.61 0.67 -8.15
N SER A 14 10.99 0.21 -9.24
CA SER A 14 9.85 0.88 -9.85
C SER A 14 8.57 0.59 -9.08
N TYR A 15 7.77 1.62 -8.84
CA TYR A 15 6.49 1.50 -8.16
C TYR A 15 5.41 2.23 -8.95
N GLY A 16 4.21 1.67 -8.97
CA GLY A 16 3.01 2.41 -9.32
C GLY A 16 2.59 3.33 -8.16
N VAL A 17 1.61 4.20 -8.43
CA VAL A 17 0.97 5.04 -7.42
C VAL A 17 -0.48 4.60 -7.30
N TYR A 18 -0.90 4.31 -6.08
CA TYR A 18 -2.24 3.82 -5.79
C TYR A 18 -2.85 4.61 -4.63
N VAL A 19 -4.17 4.71 -4.61
CA VAL A 19 -4.91 5.23 -3.46
C VAL A 19 -5.54 4.05 -2.73
N LEU A 20 -5.19 3.85 -1.47
CA LEU A 20 -5.84 2.90 -0.58
C LEU A 20 -6.94 3.61 0.20
N THR A 21 -8.15 3.05 0.20
CA THR A 21 -9.28 3.58 0.98
C THR A 21 -9.92 2.51 1.84
N SER A 22 -10.42 2.90 3.02
CA SER A 22 -11.25 2.04 3.86
C SER A 22 -12.13 2.86 4.81
N LYS A 23 -13.10 2.21 5.46
CA LYS A 23 -14.05 2.81 6.39
C LYS A 23 -14.36 1.85 7.54
N ASN A 24 -14.37 2.31 8.79
CA ASN A 24 -14.84 1.53 9.93
C ASN A 24 -15.72 2.40 10.84
N GLU A 25 -16.97 2.00 11.08
CA GLU A 25 -17.88 2.65 12.07
C GLU A 25 -18.02 4.19 11.95
N GLY A 26 -17.81 4.75 10.77
CA GLY A 26 -17.89 6.20 10.53
C GLY A 26 -16.53 6.89 10.39
N ASP A 27 -15.44 6.22 10.75
CA ASP A 27 -14.08 6.65 10.42
C ASP A 27 -13.73 6.25 8.98
N TYR A 28 -13.07 7.14 8.26
CA TYR A 28 -12.62 6.92 6.89
C TYR A 28 -11.11 7.13 6.80
N CYS A 29 -10.44 6.34 5.95
CA CYS A 29 -9.07 6.60 5.55
C CYS A 29 -8.92 6.61 4.04
N ALA A 30 -8.05 7.50 3.56
CA ALA A 30 -7.48 7.49 2.23
C ALA A 30 -5.97 7.71 2.35
N SER A 31 -5.16 6.94 1.63
CA SER A 31 -3.70 7.11 1.63
C SER A 31 -3.10 6.72 0.29
N THR A 32 -2.14 7.53 -0.16
CA THR A 32 -1.29 7.15 -1.29
C THR A 32 -0.32 6.06 -0.84
N VAL A 33 -0.27 4.95 -1.57
CA VAL A 33 0.63 3.82 -1.34
C VAL A 33 1.36 3.46 -2.63
N THR A 34 2.60 2.99 -2.50
CA THR A 34 3.45 2.63 -3.66
C THR A 34 3.92 1.18 -3.60
N TRP A 35 4.01 0.59 -2.41
CA TRP A 35 4.45 -0.80 -2.22
C TRP A 35 3.27 -1.76 -2.39
N VAL A 36 2.93 -2.02 -3.65
CA VAL A 36 1.87 -2.94 -4.09
C VAL A 36 2.46 -3.92 -5.10
N SER A 37 2.15 -5.21 -4.95
CA SER A 37 2.50 -6.25 -5.93
C SER A 37 1.42 -7.32 -5.99
N GLN A 38 1.20 -7.91 -7.16
CA GLN A 38 0.45 -9.16 -7.25
C GLN A 38 1.22 -10.26 -6.50
N ALA A 39 0.50 -11.04 -5.71
CA ALA A 39 1.04 -12.12 -4.89
C ALA A 39 0.63 -13.51 -5.41
N SER A 40 -0.47 -13.61 -6.17
CA SER A 40 -0.94 -14.86 -6.76
C SER A 40 -1.84 -14.60 -7.97
N PHE A 41 -1.85 -15.55 -8.92
CA PHE A 41 -2.81 -15.59 -10.02
C PHE A 41 -4.09 -16.32 -9.60
N GLU A 42 -3.97 -17.49 -8.97
CA GLU A 42 -5.09 -18.30 -8.48
C GLU A 42 -4.79 -18.79 -7.05
N PRO A 43 -5.55 -18.34 -6.03
CA PRO A 43 -6.56 -17.28 -6.11
C PRO A 43 -5.92 -15.92 -6.46
N PRO A 44 -6.68 -14.95 -6.99
CA PRO A 44 -6.15 -13.64 -7.36
C PRO A 44 -5.85 -12.81 -6.11
N LEU A 45 -4.57 -12.73 -5.72
CA LEU A 45 -4.12 -12.04 -4.50
C LEU A 45 -3.21 -10.85 -4.79
N LEU A 46 -3.34 -9.83 -3.95
CA LEU A 46 -2.48 -8.65 -3.91
C LEU A 46 -1.82 -8.53 -2.54
N SER A 47 -0.56 -8.08 -2.53
CA SER A 47 0.16 -7.66 -1.33
C SER A 47 0.29 -6.14 -1.33
N VAL A 48 -0.13 -5.51 -0.23
CA VAL A 48 -0.04 -4.06 -0.01
C VAL A 48 0.65 -3.79 1.32
N CYS A 49 1.73 -3.02 1.31
CA CYS A 49 2.41 -2.62 2.54
C CYS A 49 1.84 -1.31 3.09
N ILE A 50 1.29 -1.37 4.30
CA ILE A 50 0.77 -0.20 5.02
C ILE A 50 1.66 0.10 6.23
N LYS A 51 2.06 1.36 6.41
CA LYS A 51 2.87 1.80 7.56
C LYS A 51 2.11 1.56 8.87
N ARG A 52 2.68 0.77 9.78
CA ARG A 52 2.14 0.57 11.14
C ARG A 52 2.00 1.90 11.88
N GLY A 53 0.93 2.02 12.68
CA GLY A 53 0.60 3.25 13.42
C GLY A 53 0.07 4.40 12.55
N SER A 54 -0.14 4.18 11.24
CA SER A 54 -0.90 5.12 10.42
C SER A 54 -2.40 4.93 10.63
N ALA A 55 -3.19 5.99 10.47
CA ALA A 55 -4.65 5.91 10.56
C ALA A 55 -5.23 4.83 9.62
N SER A 56 -4.69 4.74 8.40
CA SER A 56 -5.08 3.72 7.41
C SER A 56 -4.76 2.30 7.88
N TYR A 57 -3.62 2.08 8.52
CA TYR A 57 -3.30 0.76 9.08
C TYR A 57 -4.28 0.37 10.19
N GLU A 58 -4.59 1.28 11.11
CA GLU A 58 -5.52 0.98 12.22
C GLU A 58 -6.94 0.71 11.70
N ILE A 59 -7.44 1.52 10.75
CA ILE A 59 -8.77 1.33 10.17
C ILE A 59 -8.86 0.05 9.35
N VAL A 60 -7.89 -0.21 8.46
CA VAL A 60 -7.86 -1.45 7.65
C VAL A 60 -7.73 -2.68 8.53
N LYS A 61 -6.90 -2.63 9.58
CA LYS A 61 -6.73 -3.75 10.51
C LYS A 61 -8.01 -4.06 11.29
N LYS A 62 -8.76 -3.03 11.72
CA LYS A 62 -10.05 -3.20 12.40
C LYS A 62 -11.13 -3.74 11.46
N ARG A 63 -11.21 -3.19 10.25
CA ARG A 63 -12.24 -3.56 9.26
C ARG A 63 -12.00 -4.94 8.62
N GLY A 64 -10.73 -5.29 8.36
CA GLY A 64 -10.36 -6.49 7.59
C GLY A 64 -10.46 -6.32 6.06
N GLU A 65 -10.93 -5.17 5.59
CA GLU A 65 -11.16 -4.90 4.16
C GLU A 65 -10.59 -3.54 3.76
N TYR A 66 -10.27 -3.40 2.47
CA TYR A 66 -9.87 -2.13 1.86
C TYR A 66 -10.16 -2.15 0.35
N PHE A 67 -10.15 -0.98 -0.27
CA PHE A 67 -10.17 -0.82 -1.72
C PHE A 67 -8.85 -0.19 -2.16
N LEU A 68 -8.35 -0.64 -3.31
CA LEU A 68 -7.14 -0.09 -3.92
C LEU A 68 -7.49 0.47 -5.30
N HIS A 69 -7.23 1.76 -5.48
CA HIS A 69 -7.50 2.49 -6.72
C HIS A 69 -6.19 2.74 -7.45
N LEU A 70 -6.14 2.40 -8.75
CA LEU A 70 -5.01 2.73 -9.60
C LEU A 70 -5.08 4.20 -10.00
N LEU A 71 -3.98 4.93 -9.85
CA LEU A 71 -3.89 6.30 -10.35
C LEU A 71 -3.56 6.27 -11.85
N GLY A 72 -4.39 6.91 -12.67
CA GLY A 72 -4.16 7.03 -14.11
C GLY A 72 -3.04 8.03 -14.45
N GLU A 73 -2.59 7.98 -15.69
CA GLU A 73 -1.76 9.05 -16.28
C GLU A 73 -2.67 10.18 -16.77
N ASN A 74 -2.21 11.43 -16.66
CA ASN A 74 -2.91 12.62 -17.17
C ASN A 74 -2.69 12.80 -18.67
#